data_AF-A0A2D3UZS8-F1
#
_entry.id   AF-A0A2D3UZS8-F1
#
_cell.length_a   1.000
_cell.length_b   1.000
_cell.length_c   1.000
_cell.angle_alpha   90.00
_cell.angle_beta   90.00
_cell.angle_gamma   90.00
#
_symmetry.space_group_name_H-M   'P 1'
#
loop_
_entity.id
_entity.type
_entity.pdbx_description
1 polymer ?
#
loop_
_entity_poly.entity_id
_entity_poly.type
_entity_poly.pdbx_seq_one_letter_code
_entity_poly.pdbx_strand_id
1 'polypeptide(L)'
;MNFSRSKSTTAKQPVIRKKTIQVPITTVAAPSQKAPARPHDPDRWKPTGTTSKKPTNPAQRALSAARGVKRKKSVTPQRALFSSDDEEDGSSDIGGSDSDASRKRIKSSVSSVDDNAPRRNLVCMKAFGESGKVDIVHGAHATSGVYAKKFKNPWNDDEFESTELQYPSRSQREKFELKFPKNEHEDYKPWDDITETVKMICTRYLPEDLSEKWSHDETGYDRRFNRAWIHQDVDEFVSIVKDFNEMLSKLLDDGTVQKELRETRSLDLEWVKRILDQIYARTVSPKVETLKKYLNGTDNVYGELFPPLCSDIFRKTKLNHEQVFLDLGSGVGNVVLQAALEIGCESWGIEMMPNPCDLADLQAKEFPARSRLWGLSVGKVHLRRGDFTTDRDIGKVLQRADVVLVNNQAFTPELNATLADMFLDLKEGCKVVSLKPFVPAGHKIQARNVGSVANVLVQEKFEYFSHCVSWGASHGDWYVATKDSRPLKAFMKQNRIR
;
A
#
# COMPACT_ATOMS: atom_id res chain seq x y z
N MET A 1 51.49 30.07 60.98
CA MET A 1 52.11 30.18 59.64
C MET A 1 51.08 30.83 58.72
N ASN A 2 51.34 32.09 58.38
CA ASN A 2 50.49 32.95 57.55
C ASN A 2 50.72 32.64 56.08
N PHE A 3 49.65 32.44 55.31
CA PHE A 3 49.71 32.48 53.85
C PHE A 3 48.75 33.54 53.32
N SER A 4 49.36 34.59 52.77
CA SER A 4 48.75 35.76 52.15
C SER A 4 48.51 35.57 50.65
N ARG A 5 47.34 36.03 50.21
CA ARG A 5 46.86 36.42 48.86
C ARG A 5 47.84 36.45 47.66
N SER A 6 47.36 35.91 46.54
CA SER A 6 47.38 36.56 45.20
C SER A 6 46.27 35.95 44.32
N LYS A 7 45.19 36.68 44.04
CA LYS A 7 44.88 37.46 42.81
C LYS A 7 44.43 36.65 41.59
N SER A 8 43.18 36.95 41.20
CA SER A 8 42.43 36.53 40.02
C SER A 8 42.97 37.10 38.72
N THR A 9 43.01 36.28 37.67
CA THR A 9 43.04 36.75 36.27
C THR A 9 42.18 35.84 35.40
N THR A 10 41.01 36.34 35.03
CA THR A 10 40.09 35.83 34.01
C THR A 10 40.73 35.95 32.62
N ALA A 11 41.01 34.81 31.98
CA ALA A 11 41.46 34.75 30.59
C ALA A 11 40.25 34.83 29.63
N LYS A 12 40.37 35.71 28.63
CA LYS A 12 39.33 36.13 27.68
C LYS A 12 39.02 35.05 26.64
N GLN A 13 37.74 34.82 26.35
CA GLN A 13 37.27 34.05 25.20
C GLN A 13 37.57 34.78 23.87
N PRO A 14 37.85 34.04 22.78
CA PRO A 14 38.15 34.64 21.47
C PRO A 14 36.91 35.27 20.83
N VAL A 15 37.07 36.51 20.35
CA VAL A 15 36.07 37.28 19.61
C VAL A 15 36.05 36.85 18.15
N ILE A 16 34.97 36.24 17.69
CA ILE A 16 34.73 35.96 16.26
C ILE A 16 34.23 37.24 15.59
N ARG A 17 35.05 37.85 14.74
CA ARG A 17 34.64 38.96 13.85
C ARG A 17 33.88 38.41 12.65
N LYS A 18 32.58 38.68 12.55
CA LYS A 18 31.81 38.45 11.32
C LYS A 18 32.10 39.60 10.33
N LYS A 19 32.67 39.28 9.17
CA LYS A 19 32.76 40.19 8.02
C LYS A 19 31.49 40.01 7.18
N THR A 20 30.64 41.02 7.11
CA THR A 20 29.51 41.06 6.18
C THR A 20 30.04 41.47 4.80
N ILE A 21 29.97 40.56 3.82
CA ILE A 21 30.25 40.87 2.42
C ILE A 21 28.90 41.19 1.77
N GLN A 22 28.74 42.43 1.29
CA GLN A 22 27.60 42.80 0.45
C GLN A 22 27.88 42.36 -0.98
N VAL A 23 27.04 41.48 -1.52
CA VAL A 23 27.03 41.12 -2.95
C VAL A 23 25.95 41.97 -3.62
N PRO A 24 26.26 42.76 -4.67
CA PRO A 24 25.26 43.54 -5.38
C PRO A 24 24.31 42.62 -6.16
N ILE A 25 23.01 42.75 -5.90
CA ILE A 25 21.94 42.09 -6.66
C ILE A 25 21.59 42.99 -7.85
N THR A 26 21.66 42.45 -9.06
CA THR A 26 21.19 43.09 -10.29
C THR A 26 19.68 43.32 -10.20
N THR A 27 19.27 44.58 -10.26
CA THR A 27 17.87 45.03 -10.21
C THR A 27 17.14 44.63 -11.49
N VAL A 28 16.10 43.79 -11.36
CA VAL A 28 15.10 43.56 -12.41
C VAL A 28 13.99 44.60 -12.25
N ALA A 29 13.55 45.17 -13.37
CA ALA A 29 12.66 46.32 -13.48
C ALA A 29 11.30 46.15 -12.78
N ALA A 30 10.79 47.26 -12.24
CA ALA A 30 9.51 47.37 -11.54
C ALA A 30 8.30 47.17 -12.49
N PRO A 31 7.19 46.56 -12.01
CA PRO A 31 5.94 46.51 -12.75
C PRO A 31 5.25 47.87 -12.72
N SER A 32 4.86 48.33 -13.92
CA SER A 32 4.18 49.60 -14.17
C SER A 32 2.77 49.65 -13.59
N GLN A 33 2.35 50.89 -13.34
CA GLN A 33 1.15 51.31 -12.63
C GLN A 33 -0.15 50.76 -13.23
N LYS A 34 -1.08 50.39 -12.33
CA LYS A 34 -2.45 49.96 -12.62
C LYS A 34 -3.23 51.05 -13.36
N ALA A 35 -3.76 50.71 -14.52
CA ALA A 35 -4.76 51.50 -15.24
C ALA A 35 -6.10 51.54 -14.46
N PRO A 36 -6.89 52.62 -14.58
CA PRO A 36 -8.15 52.77 -13.85
C PRO A 36 -9.25 51.82 -14.36
N ALA A 37 -10.10 51.38 -13.43
CA ALA A 37 -11.23 50.50 -13.68
C ALA A 37 -12.25 51.13 -14.66
N ARG A 38 -12.66 50.36 -15.67
CA ARG A 38 -13.78 50.73 -16.54
C ARG A 38 -15.11 50.55 -15.78
N PRO A 39 -16.11 51.42 -16.00
CA PRO A 39 -17.43 51.24 -15.40
C PRO A 39 -18.11 49.98 -15.95
N HIS A 40 -18.91 49.34 -15.10
CA HIS A 40 -19.71 48.15 -15.41
C HIS A 40 -20.85 48.52 -16.38
N ASP A 41 -20.83 47.94 -17.59
CA ASP A 41 -21.90 48.07 -18.58
C ASP A 41 -22.92 46.93 -18.39
N PRO A 42 -24.16 47.22 -17.95
CA PRO A 42 -25.14 46.21 -17.58
C PRO A 42 -25.82 45.51 -18.78
N ASP A 43 -25.50 45.86 -20.04
CA ASP A 43 -26.21 45.36 -21.23
C ASP A 43 -25.35 44.53 -22.20
N ARG A 44 -24.17 44.06 -21.78
CA ARG A 44 -23.22 43.34 -22.65
C ARG A 44 -23.71 41.98 -23.18
N TRP A 45 -24.76 41.41 -22.61
CA TRP A 45 -25.42 40.20 -23.10
C TRP A 45 -26.95 40.34 -23.10
N LYS A 46 -27.46 41.10 -24.06
CA LYS A 46 -28.85 40.96 -24.53
C LYS A 46 -28.84 40.33 -25.93
N PRO A 47 -29.42 39.13 -26.13
CA PRO A 47 -29.70 38.61 -27.45
C PRO A 47 -30.87 39.37 -28.07
N THR A 48 -30.65 40.04 -29.20
CA THR A 48 -31.73 40.53 -30.06
C THR A 48 -32.36 39.35 -30.81
N GLY A 49 -33.67 39.11 -30.58
CA GLY A 49 -34.48 38.25 -31.44
C GLY A 49 -34.55 38.83 -32.86
N THR A 50 -34.63 38.01 -33.91
CA THR A 50 -35.94 37.48 -34.36
C THR A 50 -35.85 36.20 -35.23
N THR A 51 -36.76 35.26 -34.90
CA THR A 51 -37.61 34.38 -35.74
C THR A 51 -36.99 33.39 -36.75
N SER A 52 -37.13 32.07 -36.49
CA SER A 52 -38.15 31.20 -37.14
C SER A 52 -37.86 29.68 -37.05
N LYS A 53 -38.81 28.94 -36.46
CA LYS A 53 -39.28 27.54 -36.70
C LYS A 53 -38.38 26.31 -36.33
N LYS A 54 -38.90 25.55 -35.33
CA LYS A 54 -38.72 24.10 -35.02
C LYS A 54 -39.10 23.21 -36.25
N PRO A 55 -38.69 21.91 -36.38
CA PRO A 55 -38.82 20.89 -35.30
C PRO A 55 -37.85 19.66 -35.28
N THR A 56 -37.97 18.90 -34.19
CA THR A 56 -37.88 17.42 -33.98
C THR A 56 -36.69 16.57 -34.45
N ASN A 57 -36.02 15.95 -33.47
CA ASN A 57 -35.35 14.64 -33.52
C ASN A 57 -36.31 13.56 -34.08
N PRO A 58 -35.89 12.56 -34.88
CA PRO A 58 -35.14 11.41 -34.32
C PRO A 58 -34.23 10.64 -35.32
N ALA A 59 -33.18 9.97 -34.86
CA ALA A 59 -32.45 8.97 -35.65
C ALA A 59 -32.45 7.60 -34.95
N GLN A 60 -33.56 6.88 -35.11
CA GLN A 60 -33.60 5.43 -35.06
C GLN A 60 -33.18 4.88 -36.43
N ARG A 61 -32.38 3.80 -36.37
CA ARG A 61 -32.37 2.68 -37.31
C ARG A 61 -31.87 2.90 -38.74
N ALA A 62 -30.82 2.14 -39.00
CA ALA A 62 -30.79 1.05 -39.99
C ALA A 62 -30.08 1.31 -41.33
N LEU A 63 -29.03 0.50 -41.46
CA LEU A 63 -28.78 -0.42 -42.57
C LEU A 63 -28.16 0.11 -43.87
N SER A 64 -26.99 -0.48 -44.09
CA SER A 64 -26.61 -1.23 -45.28
C SER A 64 -25.89 -0.52 -46.42
N ALA A 65 -24.68 -1.05 -46.66
CA ALA A 65 -24.07 -1.34 -47.94
C ALA A 65 -23.83 -0.17 -48.92
N ALA A 66 -22.57 0.17 -49.16
CA ALA A 66 -21.81 -0.40 -50.28
C ALA A 66 -20.49 0.35 -50.56
N ARG A 67 -19.45 -0.44 -50.84
CA ARG A 67 -18.38 -0.22 -51.83
C ARG A 67 -17.51 1.04 -51.75
N GLY A 68 -16.24 0.82 -51.37
CA GLY A 68 -15.15 0.84 -52.36
C GLY A 68 -14.17 2.04 -52.39
N VAL A 69 -12.89 1.68 -52.25
CA VAL A 69 -11.68 2.32 -52.85
C VAL A 69 -10.89 3.38 -52.03
N LYS A 70 -9.84 2.85 -51.38
CA LYS A 70 -8.44 3.30 -51.19
C LYS A 70 -8.02 4.75 -51.56
N ARG A 71 -7.33 5.42 -50.62
CA ARG A 71 -6.15 6.31 -50.88
C ARG A 71 -5.13 6.26 -49.71
N LYS A 72 -3.87 6.58 -50.04
CA LYS A 72 -2.59 6.21 -49.39
C LYS A 72 -2.09 7.16 -48.27
N LYS A 73 -1.36 6.54 -47.32
CA LYS A 73 -0.13 6.90 -46.53
C LYS A 73 0.44 8.34 -46.52
N SER A 74 0.81 8.81 -45.32
CA SER A 74 2.18 9.18 -44.83
C SER A 74 2.08 9.89 -43.45
N VAL A 75 3.03 10.01 -42.51
CA VAL A 75 4.39 9.48 -42.22
C VAL A 75 4.74 9.86 -40.76
N THR A 76 5.56 9.02 -40.10
CA THR A 76 6.18 9.12 -38.76
C THR A 76 7.44 10.01 -38.74
N PRO A 77 7.87 10.63 -37.62
CA PRO A 77 9.18 11.33 -37.55
C PRO A 77 10.37 10.42 -37.17
N GLN A 78 11.54 10.77 -37.74
CA GLN A 78 12.83 10.08 -37.74
C GLN A 78 13.68 10.24 -36.46
N ARG A 79 14.61 9.29 -36.29
CA ARG A 79 15.80 9.33 -35.42
C ARG A 79 17.06 9.40 -36.30
N ALA A 80 18.05 10.19 -35.91
CA ALA A 80 19.26 10.50 -36.68
C ALA A 80 20.30 9.36 -36.68
N LEU A 81 21.01 9.22 -37.80
CA LEU A 81 22.17 8.35 -38.04
C LEU A 81 23.45 9.20 -38.13
N PHE A 82 24.56 8.67 -37.63
CA PHE A 82 25.92 9.05 -38.00
C PHE A 82 26.55 7.86 -38.74
N SER A 83 27.29 8.14 -39.81
CA SER A 83 27.91 7.19 -40.74
C SER A 83 29.40 7.02 -40.47
N SER A 84 29.94 5.83 -40.70
CA SER A 84 31.24 5.60 -41.35
C SER A 84 31.32 4.15 -41.82
N ASP A 85 31.61 3.97 -43.11
CA ASP A 85 31.91 2.72 -43.80
C ASP A 85 33.32 2.19 -43.43
N ASP A 86 33.52 0.88 -43.51
CA ASP A 86 34.63 0.25 -44.24
C ASP A 86 34.36 -1.27 -44.44
N GLU A 87 34.84 -1.76 -45.57
CA GLU A 87 34.55 -3.02 -46.27
C GLU A 87 35.43 -4.22 -45.85
N GLU A 88 35.06 -5.38 -46.42
CA GLU A 88 35.85 -6.59 -46.73
C GLU A 88 35.72 -7.88 -45.86
N ASP A 89 35.06 -8.85 -46.53
CA ASP A 89 35.43 -10.25 -46.78
C ASP A 89 35.35 -11.35 -45.71
N GLY A 90 34.72 -12.47 -46.11
CA GLY A 90 35.22 -13.80 -45.74
C GLY A 90 34.24 -14.89 -45.31
N SER A 91 33.32 -15.28 -46.20
CA SER A 91 32.93 -16.68 -46.50
C SER A 91 32.29 -17.64 -45.45
N SER A 92 31.09 -18.09 -45.86
CA SER A 92 30.53 -19.46 -45.89
C SER A 92 30.02 -20.20 -44.64
N ASP A 93 28.69 -20.39 -44.68
CA ASP A 93 27.96 -21.67 -44.54
C ASP A 93 27.78 -22.34 -43.16
N ILE A 94 26.57 -22.25 -42.59
CA ILE A 94 25.51 -23.29 -42.72
C ILE A 94 24.34 -23.03 -41.74
N GLY A 95 23.12 -23.17 -42.27
CA GLY A 95 22.01 -23.83 -41.57
C GLY A 95 21.07 -22.96 -40.74
N GLY A 96 20.01 -22.46 -41.38
CA GLY A 96 18.93 -21.75 -40.71
C GLY A 96 18.09 -22.60 -39.76
N SER A 97 17.54 -21.95 -38.73
CA SER A 97 16.20 -22.24 -38.22
C SER A 97 15.64 -20.98 -37.59
N ASP A 98 14.60 -20.49 -38.26
CA ASP A 98 13.79 -19.32 -37.96
C ASP A 98 12.88 -19.61 -36.75
N SER A 99 12.86 -18.73 -35.74
CA SER A 99 11.64 -18.42 -34.98
C SER A 99 11.85 -17.21 -34.05
N ASP A 100 11.57 -16.07 -34.64
CA ASP A 100 11.28 -14.79 -33.99
C ASP A 100 10.07 -14.90 -33.04
N ALA A 101 10.33 -15.10 -31.76
CA ALA A 101 9.31 -15.08 -30.70
C ALA A 101 9.18 -13.67 -30.09
N SER A 102 8.51 -12.80 -30.84
CA SER A 102 7.60 -11.74 -30.40
C SER A 102 7.47 -11.55 -28.86
N ARG A 103 8.02 -10.45 -28.35
CA ARG A 103 7.71 -9.89 -27.02
C ARG A 103 6.21 -9.56 -26.91
N LYS A 104 5.42 -10.49 -26.35
CA LYS A 104 4.03 -10.24 -25.96
C LYS A 104 3.94 -10.02 -24.46
N ARG A 105 3.43 -8.84 -24.09
CA ARG A 105 2.90 -8.49 -22.75
C ARG A 105 1.92 -9.60 -22.31
N ILE A 106 2.29 -10.36 -21.29
CA ILE A 106 1.45 -11.40 -20.71
C ILE A 106 0.28 -10.72 -19.97
N LYS A 107 -0.94 -11.01 -20.43
CA LYS A 107 -2.18 -10.79 -19.67
C LYS A 107 -2.23 -11.87 -18.59
N SER A 108 -2.19 -11.46 -17.33
CA SER A 108 -2.24 -12.33 -16.16
C SER A 108 -3.63 -12.96 -16.02
N SER A 109 -3.77 -14.24 -16.35
CA SER A 109 -4.85 -15.09 -15.81
C SER A 109 -4.34 -15.77 -14.55
N VAL A 110 -5.03 -15.54 -13.43
CA VAL A 110 -4.78 -16.13 -12.10
C VAL A 110 -5.25 -17.60 -12.09
N SER A 111 -4.85 -18.39 -13.08
CA SER A 111 -5.38 -19.75 -13.30
C SER A 111 -4.30 -20.83 -13.33
N SER A 112 -3.08 -20.53 -12.90
CA SER A 112 -1.98 -21.50 -12.84
C SER A 112 -1.25 -21.44 -11.49
N VAL A 113 -2.02 -21.39 -10.42
CA VAL A 113 -1.55 -21.79 -9.09
C VAL A 113 -1.92 -23.26 -8.91
N ASP A 114 -0.90 -24.10 -8.70
CA ASP A 114 -1.01 -25.55 -8.49
C ASP A 114 -2.21 -25.93 -7.61
N ASP A 115 -3.12 -26.76 -8.14
CA ASP A 115 -4.31 -27.25 -7.42
C ASP A 115 -3.99 -28.07 -6.15
N ASN A 116 -2.71 -28.39 -5.91
CA ASN A 116 -2.20 -29.14 -4.76
C ASN A 116 -1.66 -28.27 -3.61
N ALA A 117 -1.69 -26.94 -3.70
CA ALA A 117 -1.30 -26.10 -2.58
C ALA A 117 -2.33 -26.24 -1.43
N PRO A 118 -1.88 -26.36 -0.16
CA PRO A 118 -2.79 -26.48 0.97
C PRO A 118 -3.67 -25.22 1.04
N ARG A 119 -4.96 -25.43 1.35
CA ARG A 119 -5.97 -24.38 1.30
C ARG A 119 -6.22 -23.80 2.69
N ARG A 120 -6.05 -22.48 2.81
CA ARG A 120 -6.44 -21.76 4.02
C ARG A 120 -7.97 -21.71 4.11
N ASN A 121 -8.48 -21.92 5.32
CA ASN A 121 -9.87 -21.61 5.65
C ASN A 121 -10.03 -20.12 5.96
N LEU A 122 -10.80 -19.40 5.14
CA LEU A 122 -11.06 -17.97 5.33
C LEU A 122 -12.16 -17.69 6.36
N VAL A 123 -13.01 -18.66 6.70
CA VAL A 123 -14.19 -18.41 7.55
C VAL A 123 -13.82 -18.42 9.02
N CYS A 124 -14.11 -17.31 9.71
CA CYS A 124 -14.08 -17.25 11.17
C CYS A 124 -15.39 -17.83 11.73
N MET A 125 -15.34 -19.06 12.24
CA MET A 125 -16.53 -19.71 12.81
C MET A 125 -17.17 -18.91 13.96
N LYS A 126 -16.36 -18.22 14.77
CA LYS A 126 -16.85 -17.34 15.85
C LYS A 126 -17.62 -16.11 15.36
N ALA A 127 -17.43 -15.71 14.11
CA ALA A 127 -18.12 -14.57 13.52
C ALA A 127 -19.57 -14.92 13.08
N PHE A 128 -19.84 -16.20 12.81
CA PHE A 128 -21.15 -16.68 12.35
C PHE A 128 -21.89 -17.51 13.40
N GLY A 129 -21.21 -18.02 14.43
CA GLY A 129 -21.83 -18.85 15.47
C GLY A 129 -22.52 -18.07 16.59
N GLU A 130 -21.83 -17.11 17.19
CA GLU A 130 -22.33 -16.34 18.35
C GLU A 130 -22.39 -14.85 18.02
N SER A 131 -23.53 -14.22 18.34
CA SER A 131 -23.69 -12.77 18.35
C SER A 131 -22.85 -12.17 19.48
N GLY A 132 -21.54 -12.04 19.24
CA GLY A 132 -20.58 -11.56 20.22
C GLY A 132 -20.26 -10.08 20.04
N LYS A 133 -20.27 -9.33 21.14
CA LYS A 133 -19.67 -7.99 21.19
C LYS A 133 -18.15 -8.13 20.99
N VAL A 134 -17.59 -7.34 20.09
CA VAL A 134 -16.14 -7.31 19.81
C VAL A 134 -15.59 -5.93 20.18
N ASP A 135 -14.40 -5.90 20.77
CA ASP A 135 -13.72 -4.65 21.10
C ASP A 135 -13.13 -4.05 19.82
N ILE A 136 -13.89 -3.17 19.17
CA ILE A 136 -13.49 -2.44 17.97
C ILE A 136 -13.45 -0.94 18.27
N VAL A 137 -12.57 -0.24 17.58
CA VAL A 137 -12.62 1.21 17.49
C VAL A 137 -13.70 1.59 16.46
N HIS A 138 -14.83 2.09 16.93
CA HIS A 138 -15.90 2.54 16.04
C HIS A 138 -15.47 3.73 15.17
N GLY A 139 -16.00 3.83 13.96
CA GLY A 139 -15.85 4.99 13.09
C GLY A 139 -16.27 6.30 13.77
N ALA A 140 -17.28 6.25 14.65
CA ALA A 140 -17.66 7.36 15.51
C ALA A 140 -16.54 7.83 16.46
N HIS A 141 -15.66 6.94 16.94
CA HIS A 141 -14.53 7.33 17.79
C HIS A 141 -13.46 8.12 17.03
N ALA A 142 -13.34 7.89 15.72
CA ALA A 142 -12.39 8.62 14.87
C ALA A 142 -12.84 10.08 14.61
N THR A 143 -14.12 10.40 14.79
CA THR A 143 -14.69 11.74 14.56
C THR A 143 -15.18 12.45 15.82
N SER A 144 -15.09 11.80 16.99
CA SER A 144 -15.57 12.32 18.27
C SER A 144 -14.44 12.59 19.26
N GLY A 145 -14.81 13.08 20.45
CA GLY A 145 -13.88 13.33 21.56
C GLY A 145 -12.74 14.29 21.19
N VAL A 146 -11.49 13.81 21.33
CA VAL A 146 -10.28 14.59 21.05
C VAL A 146 -10.19 14.98 19.57
N TYR A 147 -10.75 14.16 18.68
CA TYR A 147 -10.69 14.35 17.24
C TYR A 147 -11.82 15.22 16.69
N ALA A 148 -12.89 15.46 17.46
CA ALA A 148 -14.06 16.23 17.04
C ALA A 148 -13.70 17.62 16.48
N LYS A 149 -12.63 18.24 16.99
CA LYS A 149 -12.15 19.56 16.51
C LYS A 149 -11.80 19.57 15.02
N LYS A 150 -11.40 18.43 14.46
CA LYS A 150 -11.01 18.26 13.06
C LYS A 150 -12.20 18.08 12.12
N PHE A 151 -13.39 17.83 12.65
CA PHE A 151 -14.59 17.56 11.89
C PHE A 151 -15.65 18.65 12.12
N LYS A 152 -16.52 18.84 11.13
CA LYS A 152 -17.67 19.73 11.13
C LYS A 152 -18.92 18.94 10.76
N ASN A 153 -20.09 19.47 11.09
CA ASN A 153 -21.34 18.85 10.66
C ASN A 153 -21.47 18.91 9.12
N PRO A 154 -22.21 17.97 8.52
CA PRO A 154 -22.55 18.01 7.10
C PRO A 154 -23.28 19.32 6.76
N TRP A 155 -23.08 19.81 5.53
CA TRP A 155 -23.91 20.83 4.88
C TRP A 155 -24.25 22.12 5.66
N ASN A 156 -23.44 22.47 6.67
CA ASN A 156 -23.65 23.61 7.60
C ASN A 156 -24.82 23.44 8.57
N ASP A 157 -25.28 22.22 8.81
CA ASP A 157 -26.34 21.93 9.77
C ASP A 157 -25.86 22.08 11.21
N ASP A 158 -26.79 22.50 12.09
CA ASP A 158 -26.53 22.63 13.53
C ASP A 158 -26.40 21.26 14.22
N GLU A 159 -27.00 20.22 13.64
CA GLU A 159 -26.99 18.86 14.16
C GLU A 159 -26.24 17.90 13.23
N PHE A 160 -25.84 16.75 13.77
CA PHE A 160 -25.25 15.65 13.00
C PHE A 160 -25.99 14.36 13.32
N GLU A 161 -26.17 13.52 12.31
CA GLU A 161 -26.75 12.20 12.50
C GLU A 161 -25.68 11.13 12.71
N SER A 162 -26.11 10.05 13.36
CA SER A 162 -25.32 8.83 13.52
C SER A 162 -26.02 7.66 12.89
N THR A 163 -25.26 6.78 12.25
CA THR A 163 -25.77 5.55 11.66
C THR A 163 -24.95 4.35 12.12
N GLU A 164 -25.54 3.16 12.01
CA GLU A 164 -24.90 1.90 12.38
C GLU A 164 -24.86 0.98 11.16
N LEU A 165 -23.69 0.45 10.83
CA LEU A 165 -23.51 -0.45 9.68
C LEU A 165 -23.31 -1.89 10.14
N GLN A 166 -24.08 -2.81 9.56
CA GLN A 166 -23.87 -4.24 9.71
C GLN A 166 -22.75 -4.72 8.79
N TYR A 167 -21.80 -5.47 9.35
CA TYR A 167 -20.74 -6.15 8.62
C TYR A 167 -21.18 -7.57 8.24
N PRO A 168 -20.45 -8.29 7.34
CA PRO A 168 -20.82 -9.63 6.88
C PRO A 168 -20.51 -10.73 7.91
N SER A 169 -20.89 -10.48 9.16
CA SER A 169 -20.87 -11.43 10.27
C SER A 169 -22.03 -11.14 11.22
N ARG A 170 -22.31 -12.06 12.14
CA ARG A 170 -23.30 -11.87 13.21
C ARG A 170 -22.78 -11.04 14.39
N SER A 171 -21.61 -10.43 14.24
CA SER A 171 -21.03 -9.51 15.23
C SER A 171 -21.83 -8.20 15.31
N GLN A 172 -21.50 -7.37 16.29
CA GLN A 172 -22.12 -6.05 16.46
C GLN A 172 -22.01 -5.15 15.22
N ARG A 173 -22.94 -4.21 15.10
CA ARG A 173 -22.85 -3.12 14.12
C ARG A 173 -21.79 -2.11 14.53
N GLU A 174 -21.17 -1.46 13.55
CA GLU A 174 -20.28 -0.33 13.81
C GLU A 174 -21.04 0.99 13.74
N LYS A 175 -20.91 1.81 14.78
CA LYS A 175 -21.44 3.16 14.82
C LYS A 175 -20.54 4.17 14.10
N PHE A 176 -21.15 5.06 13.33
CA PHE A 176 -20.53 6.18 12.63
C PHE A 176 -21.24 7.50 12.99
N GLU A 177 -20.48 8.58 13.07
CA GLU A 177 -21.02 9.94 13.07
C GLU A 177 -20.79 10.52 11.69
N LEU A 178 -21.87 10.91 11.00
CA LEU A 178 -21.80 11.47 9.65
C LEU A 178 -21.28 12.90 9.75
N LYS A 179 -19.97 13.08 9.87
CA LYS A 179 -19.29 14.37 10.00
C LYS A 179 -18.24 14.56 8.93
N PHE A 180 -18.07 15.81 8.48
CA PHE A 180 -17.17 16.20 7.40
C PHE A 180 -15.82 16.64 7.94
N PRO A 181 -14.68 16.24 7.35
CA PRO A 181 -13.40 16.77 7.75
C PRO A 181 -13.37 18.27 7.43
N LYS A 182 -12.78 19.07 8.31
CA LYS A 182 -12.61 20.51 8.10
C LYS A 182 -11.54 20.81 7.07
N ASN A 183 -10.49 19.99 7.04
CA ASN A 183 -9.35 20.13 6.15
C ASN A 183 -9.37 19.00 5.12
N GLU A 184 -8.99 19.31 3.87
CA GLU A 184 -8.83 18.30 2.81
C GLU A 184 -7.72 17.28 3.13
N HIS A 185 -6.81 17.63 4.05
CA HIS A 185 -5.71 16.77 4.49
C HIS A 185 -6.12 15.74 5.55
N GLU A 186 -7.36 15.74 6.04
CA GLU A 186 -7.80 14.68 6.95
C GLU A 186 -8.17 13.45 6.14
N ASP A 187 -7.49 12.33 6.42
CA ASP A 187 -7.60 11.12 5.60
C ASP A 187 -8.93 10.38 5.81
N TYR A 188 -9.57 10.53 6.97
CA TYR A 188 -10.76 9.75 7.32
C TYR A 188 -12.08 10.46 6.97
N LYS A 189 -12.92 9.78 6.19
CA LYS A 189 -14.23 10.24 5.74
C LYS A 189 -15.30 9.19 6.06
N PRO A 190 -16.20 9.43 7.03
CA PRO A 190 -17.18 8.42 7.47
C PRO A 190 -18.11 7.92 6.36
N TRP A 191 -18.61 8.80 5.50
CA TRP A 191 -19.53 8.39 4.42
C TRP A 191 -18.83 7.54 3.36
N ASP A 192 -17.59 7.88 3.01
CA ASP A 192 -16.77 7.16 2.05
C ASP A 192 -16.48 5.74 2.55
N ASP A 193 -16.15 5.62 3.83
CA ASP A 193 -15.94 4.31 4.47
C ASP A 193 -17.21 3.45 4.47
N ILE A 194 -18.37 4.03 4.77
CA ILE A 194 -19.66 3.31 4.70
C ILE A 194 -19.93 2.84 3.28
N THR A 195 -19.86 3.74 2.29
CA THR A 195 -20.16 3.44 0.88
C THR A 195 -19.23 2.36 0.33
N GLU A 196 -17.92 2.49 0.54
CA GLU A 196 -16.93 1.51 0.08
C GLU A 196 -17.06 0.17 0.83
N THR A 197 -17.43 0.19 2.12
CA THR A 197 -17.71 -1.04 2.87
C THR A 197 -18.92 -1.76 2.32
N VAL A 198 -20.03 -1.06 2.07
CA VAL A 198 -21.25 -1.64 1.48
C VAL A 198 -20.95 -2.22 0.10
N LYS A 199 -20.25 -1.47 -0.74
CA LYS A 199 -19.84 -1.92 -2.07
C LYS A 199 -18.97 -3.18 -2.02
N MET A 200 -18.00 -3.22 -1.10
CA MET A 200 -17.15 -4.41 -0.91
C MET A 200 -17.98 -5.62 -0.45
N ILE A 201 -18.95 -5.43 0.45
CA ILE A 201 -19.83 -6.53 0.90
C ILE A 201 -20.69 -7.03 -0.25
N CYS A 202 -21.34 -6.13 -1.00
CA CYS A 202 -22.16 -6.49 -2.15
C CYS A 202 -21.38 -7.28 -3.21
N THR A 203 -20.12 -6.92 -3.44
CA THR A 203 -19.30 -7.53 -4.49
C THR A 203 -18.60 -8.83 -4.09
N ARG A 204 -18.31 -9.03 -2.79
CA ARG A 204 -17.48 -10.15 -2.31
C ARG A 204 -18.18 -11.18 -1.45
N TYR A 205 -19.33 -10.83 -0.87
CA TYR A 205 -20.04 -11.70 0.10
C TYR A 205 -21.42 -12.12 -0.37
N LEU A 206 -21.87 -11.64 -1.53
CA LEU A 206 -23.16 -11.99 -2.11
C LEU A 206 -22.97 -12.91 -3.32
N PRO A 207 -23.93 -13.81 -3.58
CA PRO A 207 -24.00 -14.56 -4.83
C PRO A 207 -24.04 -13.63 -6.05
N GLU A 208 -23.63 -14.13 -7.21
CA GLU A 208 -23.48 -13.35 -8.45
C GLU A 208 -24.76 -12.60 -8.86
N ASP A 209 -25.93 -13.24 -8.75
CA ASP A 209 -27.23 -12.65 -9.07
C ASP A 209 -27.62 -11.47 -8.17
N LEU A 210 -27.33 -11.57 -6.86
CA LEU A 210 -27.57 -10.49 -5.91
C LEU A 210 -26.51 -9.39 -6.04
N SER A 211 -25.26 -9.76 -6.29
CA SER A 211 -24.17 -8.84 -6.53
C SER A 211 -24.45 -7.96 -7.75
N GLU A 212 -24.91 -8.53 -8.86
CA GLU A 212 -25.31 -7.80 -10.06
C GLU A 212 -26.48 -6.83 -9.78
N LYS A 213 -27.51 -7.30 -9.07
CA LYS A 213 -28.67 -6.47 -8.71
C LYS A 213 -28.27 -5.24 -7.87
N TRP A 214 -27.41 -5.44 -6.87
CA TRP A 214 -27.04 -4.39 -5.91
C TRP A 214 -25.84 -3.55 -6.34
N SER A 215 -25.14 -3.97 -7.40
CA SER A 215 -24.10 -3.19 -8.09
C SER A 215 -24.62 -2.51 -9.36
N HIS A 216 -25.89 -2.70 -9.72
CA HIS A 216 -26.49 -2.13 -10.93
C HIS A 216 -26.53 -0.58 -10.88
N ASP A 217 -26.27 0.06 -12.01
CA ASP A 217 -26.17 1.53 -12.13
C ASP A 217 -27.46 2.29 -11.78
N GLU A 218 -28.61 1.62 -11.84
CA GLU A 218 -29.92 2.24 -11.55
C GLU A 218 -30.45 1.96 -10.13
N THR A 219 -30.24 0.74 -9.61
CA THR A 219 -30.86 0.25 -8.36
C THR A 219 -29.86 -0.05 -7.25
N GLY A 220 -28.57 -0.04 -7.58
CA GLY A 220 -27.50 -0.42 -6.67
C GLY A 220 -27.29 0.58 -5.53
N TYR A 221 -26.71 0.10 -4.43
CA TYR A 221 -26.46 0.93 -3.25
C TYR A 221 -25.52 2.09 -3.55
N ASP A 222 -24.50 1.89 -4.39
CA ASP A 222 -23.56 2.94 -4.77
C ASP A 222 -24.26 4.14 -5.45
N ARG A 223 -25.18 3.85 -6.40
CA ARG A 223 -26.00 4.88 -7.04
C ARG A 223 -26.88 5.62 -6.06
N ARG A 224 -27.51 4.89 -5.12
CA ARG A 224 -28.39 5.46 -4.08
C ARG A 224 -27.61 6.37 -3.15
N PHE A 225 -26.43 5.96 -2.69
CA PHE A 225 -25.54 6.81 -1.88
C PHE A 225 -25.09 8.05 -2.65
N ASN A 226 -24.70 7.90 -3.92
CA ASN A 226 -24.35 9.04 -4.77
C ASN A 226 -25.52 10.01 -4.98
N ARG A 227 -26.76 9.50 -5.07
CA ARG A 227 -27.97 10.34 -5.15
C ARG A 227 -28.18 11.13 -3.87
N ALA A 228 -28.15 10.47 -2.70
CA ALA A 228 -28.26 11.14 -1.40
C ALA A 228 -27.17 12.20 -1.22
N TRP A 229 -25.94 11.91 -1.68
CA TRP A 229 -24.84 12.86 -1.67
C TRP A 229 -25.09 14.10 -2.54
N ILE A 230 -25.60 13.92 -3.76
CA ILE A 230 -25.94 15.03 -4.67
C ILE A 230 -27.07 15.88 -4.10
N HIS A 231 -28.08 15.25 -3.50
CA HIS A 231 -29.21 15.96 -2.89
C HIS A 231 -28.89 16.56 -1.52
N GLN A 232 -27.73 16.23 -0.93
CA GLN A 232 -27.34 16.68 0.40
C GLN A 232 -28.33 16.20 1.49
N ASP A 233 -28.85 14.99 1.30
CA ASP A 233 -29.91 14.42 2.14
C ASP A 233 -29.32 13.35 3.09
N VAL A 234 -29.13 13.75 4.36
CA VAL A 234 -28.61 12.88 5.43
C VAL A 234 -29.62 11.76 5.73
N ASP A 235 -30.90 12.10 5.80
CA ASP A 235 -31.99 11.16 6.12
C ASP A 235 -32.07 10.06 5.06
N GLU A 236 -31.98 10.42 3.77
CA GLU A 236 -31.91 9.46 2.66
C GLU A 236 -30.69 8.54 2.83
N PHE A 237 -29.52 9.10 3.15
CA PHE A 237 -28.30 8.31 3.40
C PHE A 237 -28.50 7.29 4.53
N VAL A 238 -29.06 7.72 5.67
CA VAL A 238 -29.32 6.85 6.82
C VAL A 238 -30.37 5.79 6.50
N SER A 239 -31.41 6.14 5.74
CA SER A 239 -32.42 5.21 5.24
C SER A 239 -31.80 4.12 4.35
N ILE A 240 -30.89 4.49 3.44
CA ILE A 240 -30.17 3.53 2.60
C ILE A 240 -29.35 2.54 3.44
N VAL A 241 -28.67 3.01 4.50
CA VAL A 241 -27.92 2.13 5.41
C VAL A 241 -28.85 1.17 6.16
N LYS A 242 -30.03 1.63 6.60
CA LYS A 242 -31.04 0.78 7.24
C LYS A 242 -31.52 -0.33 6.30
N ASP A 243 -31.86 0.02 5.06
CA ASP A 243 -32.26 -0.94 4.02
C ASP A 243 -31.17 -1.99 3.76
N PHE A 244 -29.90 -1.56 3.68
CA PHE A 244 -28.76 -2.46 3.53
C PHE A 244 -28.64 -3.43 4.71
N ASN A 245 -28.74 -2.91 5.93
CA ASN A 245 -28.65 -3.72 7.14
C ASN A 245 -29.75 -4.79 7.20
N GLU A 246 -30.98 -4.45 6.82
CA GLU A 246 -32.09 -5.40 6.76
C GLU A 246 -31.87 -6.49 5.72
N MET A 247 -31.38 -6.12 4.54
CA MET A 247 -31.02 -7.06 3.47
C MET A 247 -29.92 -8.01 3.93
N LEU A 248 -28.82 -7.47 4.47
CA LEU A 248 -27.67 -8.28 4.92
C LEU A 248 -28.03 -9.19 6.10
N SER A 249 -28.87 -8.71 7.03
CA SER A 249 -29.31 -9.54 8.17
C SER A 249 -30.06 -10.79 7.71
N LYS A 250 -30.96 -10.67 6.72
CA LYS A 250 -31.67 -11.82 6.14
C LYS A 250 -30.69 -12.84 5.54
N LEU A 251 -29.67 -12.38 4.83
CA LEU A 251 -28.63 -13.23 4.22
C LEU A 251 -27.63 -13.83 5.23
N LEU A 252 -27.52 -13.24 6.42
CA LEU A 252 -26.77 -13.81 7.54
C LEU A 252 -27.58 -14.88 8.28
N ASP A 253 -28.90 -14.72 8.34
CA ASP A 253 -29.82 -15.66 8.98
C ASP A 253 -30.00 -16.93 8.14
N ASP A 254 -30.14 -16.78 6.81
CA ASP A 254 -30.24 -17.91 5.88
C ASP A 254 -28.89 -18.62 5.59
N GLY A 255 -27.78 -18.02 6.01
CA GLY A 255 -26.42 -18.58 5.88
C GLY A 255 -25.75 -18.36 4.52
N THR A 256 -26.37 -17.59 3.61
CA THR A 256 -25.84 -17.28 2.28
C THR A 256 -24.45 -16.65 2.36
N VAL A 257 -24.28 -15.62 3.20
CA VAL A 257 -22.99 -14.93 3.37
C VAL A 257 -21.87 -15.89 3.79
N GLN A 258 -22.18 -16.80 4.72
CA GLN A 258 -21.19 -17.77 5.20
C GLN A 258 -20.83 -18.78 4.10
N LYS A 259 -21.81 -19.19 3.28
CA LYS A 259 -21.61 -20.11 2.17
C LYS A 259 -20.68 -19.49 1.10
N GLU A 260 -20.98 -18.28 0.64
CA GLU A 260 -20.15 -17.57 -0.35
C GLU A 260 -18.70 -17.39 0.14
N LEU A 261 -18.53 -17.06 1.43
CA LEU A 261 -17.20 -16.93 2.02
C LEU A 261 -16.43 -18.26 2.09
N ARG A 262 -17.13 -19.41 2.25
CA ARG A 262 -16.48 -20.74 2.20
C ARG A 262 -16.01 -21.11 0.80
N GLU A 263 -16.70 -20.64 -0.24
CA GLU A 263 -16.36 -20.90 -1.64
C GLU A 263 -15.20 -20.00 -2.12
N THR A 264 -14.99 -18.87 -1.46
CA THR A 264 -13.89 -17.94 -1.72
C THR A 264 -12.53 -18.60 -1.44
N ARG A 265 -11.63 -18.57 -2.44
CA ARG A 265 -10.28 -19.19 -2.35
C ARG A 265 -9.20 -18.27 -1.80
N SER A 266 -9.27 -16.98 -2.10
CA SER A 266 -8.24 -15.99 -1.77
C SER A 266 -8.87 -14.61 -1.64
N LEU A 267 -8.24 -13.75 -0.84
CA LEU A 267 -8.61 -12.34 -0.75
C LEU A 267 -7.85 -11.56 -1.82
N ASP A 268 -8.56 -10.79 -2.64
CA ASP A 268 -7.92 -9.87 -3.57
C ASP A 268 -7.40 -8.62 -2.84
N LEU A 269 -6.49 -7.91 -3.50
CA LEU A 269 -5.80 -6.76 -2.91
C LEU A 269 -6.77 -5.65 -2.49
N GLU A 270 -7.84 -5.39 -3.24
CA GLU A 270 -8.77 -4.30 -2.92
C GLU A 270 -9.52 -4.59 -1.61
N TRP A 271 -9.93 -5.84 -1.43
CA TRP A 271 -10.57 -6.30 -0.20
C TRP A 271 -9.61 -6.27 1.00
N VAL A 272 -8.37 -6.74 0.82
CA VAL A 272 -7.33 -6.67 1.86
C VAL A 272 -7.07 -5.21 2.24
N LYS A 273 -6.90 -4.32 1.25
CA LYS A 273 -6.71 -2.88 1.49
C LYS A 273 -7.86 -2.28 2.25
N ARG A 274 -9.12 -2.57 1.88
CA ARG A 274 -10.28 -2.02 2.57
C ARG A 274 -10.23 -2.28 4.08
N ILE A 275 -9.91 -3.51 4.46
CA ILE A 275 -9.85 -3.92 5.87
C ILE A 275 -8.66 -3.26 6.58
N LEU A 276 -7.47 -3.28 5.97
CA LEU A 276 -6.27 -2.68 6.58
C LEU A 276 -6.38 -1.15 6.69
N ASP A 277 -6.96 -0.49 5.68
CA ASP A 277 -7.19 0.95 5.67
C ASP A 277 -8.16 1.36 6.79
N GLN A 278 -9.18 0.53 7.09
CA GLN A 278 -10.04 0.75 8.25
C GLN A 278 -9.23 0.72 9.55
N ILE A 279 -8.43 -0.33 9.76
CA ILE A 279 -7.59 -0.47 10.95
C ILE A 279 -6.66 0.73 11.08
N TYR A 280 -5.95 1.09 10.00
CA TYR A 280 -5.03 2.21 9.96
C TYR A 280 -5.71 3.54 10.28
N ALA A 281 -6.89 3.80 9.68
CA ALA A 281 -7.67 5.01 9.93
C ALA A 281 -8.12 5.17 11.39
N ARG A 282 -8.34 4.05 12.11
CA ARG A 282 -8.76 4.08 13.53
C ARG A 282 -7.61 4.17 14.52
N THR A 283 -6.40 3.84 14.10
CA THR A 283 -5.26 3.62 15.01
C THR A 283 -4.10 4.54 14.69
N VAL A 284 -3.55 4.45 13.48
CA VAL A 284 -2.34 5.16 13.05
C VAL A 284 -2.65 6.56 12.54
N SER A 285 -3.59 6.70 11.60
CA SER A 285 -3.92 7.98 10.95
C SER A 285 -4.15 9.14 11.96
N PRO A 286 -4.90 8.95 13.07
CA PRO A 286 -5.12 10.03 14.03
C PRO A 286 -3.84 10.55 14.72
N LYS A 287 -2.76 9.77 14.67
CA LYS A 287 -1.46 10.04 15.29
C LYS A 287 -0.30 10.04 14.28
N VAL A 288 -0.57 10.02 12.97
CA VAL A 288 0.47 9.88 11.93
C VAL A 288 1.55 10.98 12.00
N GLU A 289 1.20 12.17 12.49
CA GLU A 289 2.14 13.27 12.69
C GLU A 289 3.24 12.93 13.73
N THR A 290 2.98 12.04 14.68
CA THR A 290 3.98 11.61 15.67
C THR A 290 5.06 10.72 15.06
N LEU A 291 4.78 10.13 13.90
CA LEU A 291 5.77 9.39 13.13
C LEU A 291 6.78 10.35 12.50
N LYS A 292 6.39 11.54 12.02
CA LYS A 292 7.29 12.43 11.24
C LYS A 292 8.51 13.01 11.98
N LYS A 293 8.74 12.71 13.26
CA LYS A 293 9.86 13.24 14.07
C LYS A 293 11.22 12.55 13.80
N TYR A 294 11.46 12.04 12.59
CA TYR A 294 12.70 11.35 12.27
C TYR A 294 13.85 12.30 11.94
N LEU A 295 15.05 11.94 12.39
CA LEU A 295 16.30 12.61 12.08
C LEU A 295 16.84 12.03 10.77
N ASN A 296 16.88 12.86 9.72
CA ASN A 296 17.53 12.52 8.46
C ASN A 296 18.98 12.09 8.71
N GLY A 297 19.40 10.95 8.14
CA GLY A 297 20.76 10.40 8.27
C GLY A 297 20.96 9.36 9.38
N THR A 298 19.88 8.81 9.93
CA THR A 298 19.92 7.69 10.89
C THR A 298 19.26 6.43 10.30
N ASP A 299 19.54 5.25 10.86
CA ASP A 299 18.86 3.99 10.49
C ASP A 299 17.35 4.01 10.76
N ASN A 300 16.91 4.94 11.60
CA ASN A 300 15.53 5.04 12.08
C ASN A 300 14.64 5.86 11.15
N VAL A 301 14.97 6.03 9.87
CA VAL A 301 14.09 6.75 8.93
C VAL A 301 12.90 5.87 8.57
N TYR A 302 11.70 6.34 8.89
CA TYR A 302 10.48 5.62 8.55
C TYR A 302 10.11 5.75 7.09
N GLY A 303 9.97 4.59 6.45
CA GLY A 303 9.36 4.42 5.14
C GLY A 303 8.44 3.21 5.17
N GLU A 304 7.28 3.34 4.54
CA GLU A 304 6.30 2.26 4.46
C GLU A 304 6.35 1.63 3.07
N LEU A 305 6.25 0.29 3.03
CA LEU A 305 5.90 -0.42 1.82
C LEU A 305 4.37 -0.44 1.71
N PHE A 306 3.85 -0.08 0.55
CA PHE A 306 2.42 -0.05 0.33
C PHE A 306 1.87 -1.43 -0.07
N PRO A 307 0.56 -1.65 0.12
CA PRO A 307 -0.06 -2.96 -0.11
C PRO A 307 0.21 -3.61 -1.47
N PRO A 308 0.27 -2.87 -2.60
CA PRO A 308 0.59 -3.47 -3.90
C PRO A 308 1.96 -4.15 -3.94
N LEU A 309 2.98 -3.54 -3.33
CA LEU A 309 4.32 -4.11 -3.27
C LEU A 309 4.36 -5.32 -2.34
N CYS A 310 3.68 -5.26 -1.20
CA CYS A 310 3.59 -6.37 -0.26
C CYS A 310 2.96 -7.62 -0.91
N SER A 311 1.86 -7.47 -1.66
CA SER A 311 1.27 -8.60 -2.39
C SER A 311 2.19 -9.15 -3.49
N ASP A 312 3.00 -8.30 -4.16
CA ASP A 312 3.99 -8.81 -5.10
C ASP A 312 5.12 -9.57 -4.40
N ILE A 313 5.58 -9.09 -3.24
CA ILE A 313 6.53 -9.80 -2.39
C ILE A 313 5.99 -11.19 -2.02
N PHE A 314 4.77 -11.29 -1.51
CA PHE A 314 4.18 -12.59 -1.12
C PHE A 314 4.05 -13.54 -2.31
N ARG A 315 3.64 -13.03 -3.48
CA ARG A 315 3.53 -13.80 -4.71
C ARG A 315 4.88 -14.33 -5.22
N LYS A 316 5.90 -13.47 -5.29
CA LYS A 316 7.24 -13.84 -5.78
C LYS A 316 7.96 -14.79 -4.82
N THR A 317 7.76 -14.59 -3.52
CA THR A 317 8.29 -15.49 -2.50
C THR A 317 7.50 -16.79 -2.41
N LYS A 318 6.30 -16.87 -3.00
CA LYS A 318 5.38 -18.02 -2.89
C LYS A 318 5.03 -18.34 -1.43
N LEU A 319 4.90 -17.28 -0.62
CA LEU A 319 4.51 -17.40 0.77
C LEU A 319 3.12 -18.04 0.87
N ASN A 320 2.94 -18.99 1.77
CA ASN A 320 1.66 -19.65 2.03
C ASN A 320 1.29 -19.66 3.52
N HIS A 321 0.05 -20.04 3.83
CA HIS A 321 -0.53 -19.96 5.16
C HIS A 321 0.09 -20.91 6.23
N GLU A 322 0.84 -21.93 5.82
CA GLU A 322 1.55 -22.84 6.75
C GLU A 322 2.95 -22.34 7.11
N GLN A 323 3.42 -21.30 6.42
CA GLN A 323 4.76 -20.75 6.56
C GLN A 323 4.83 -19.62 7.59
N VAL A 324 6.07 -19.21 7.90
CA VAL A 324 6.36 -18.13 8.84
C VAL A 324 6.95 -16.93 8.10
N PHE A 325 6.32 -15.78 8.27
CA PHE A 325 6.78 -14.49 7.79
C PHE A 325 7.38 -13.67 8.93
N LEU A 326 8.50 -13.00 8.69
CA LEU A 326 9.17 -12.12 9.65
C LEU A 326 9.55 -10.78 8.99
N ASP A 327 9.19 -9.66 9.62
CA ASP A 327 9.55 -8.31 9.19
C ASP A 327 10.52 -7.67 10.19
N LEU A 328 11.73 -7.33 9.73
CA LEU A 328 12.81 -6.73 10.53
C LEU A 328 12.79 -5.21 10.35
N GLY A 329 12.43 -4.48 11.41
CA GLY A 329 12.14 -3.05 11.33
C GLY A 329 10.71 -2.81 10.85
N SER A 330 9.73 -3.44 11.51
CA SER A 330 8.35 -3.53 11.03
C SER A 330 7.56 -2.22 11.10
N GLY A 331 8.12 -1.15 11.72
CA GLY A 331 7.41 0.11 11.92
C GLY A 331 6.11 -0.09 12.70
N VAL A 332 4.99 0.39 12.14
CA VAL A 332 3.65 0.20 12.72
C VAL A 332 3.06 -1.19 12.45
N GLY A 333 3.78 -2.08 11.74
CA GLY A 333 3.38 -3.47 11.54
C GLY A 333 2.48 -3.73 10.33
N ASN A 334 2.32 -2.76 9.42
CA ASN A 334 1.42 -2.88 8.26
C ASN A 334 1.67 -4.16 7.42
N VAL A 335 2.93 -4.48 7.11
CA VAL A 335 3.25 -5.64 6.27
C VAL A 335 2.95 -6.96 6.99
N VAL A 336 3.20 -7.00 8.30
CA VAL A 336 2.89 -8.16 9.16
C VAL A 336 1.39 -8.43 9.18
N LEU A 337 0.57 -7.38 9.33
CA LEU A 337 -0.89 -7.50 9.31
C LEU A 337 -1.40 -7.92 7.93
N GLN A 338 -0.79 -7.40 6.86
CA GLN A 338 -1.15 -7.81 5.50
C GLN A 338 -0.79 -9.28 5.24
N ALA A 339 0.39 -9.75 5.65
CA ALA A 339 0.77 -11.15 5.52
C ALA A 339 -0.22 -12.08 6.26
N ALA A 340 -0.58 -11.73 7.49
CA ALA A 340 -1.56 -12.48 8.27
C ALA A 340 -2.98 -12.42 7.69
N LEU A 341 -3.38 -11.31 7.06
CA LEU A 341 -4.72 -11.18 6.47
C LEU A 341 -4.81 -11.83 5.09
N GLU A 342 -3.92 -11.45 4.17
CA GLU A 342 -3.90 -11.89 2.76
C GLU A 342 -3.51 -13.36 2.65
N ILE A 343 -2.39 -13.75 3.28
CA ILE A 343 -1.85 -15.11 3.17
C ILE A 343 -2.37 -16.00 4.29
N GLY A 344 -2.44 -15.48 5.52
CA GLY A 344 -2.87 -16.27 6.69
C GLY A 344 -1.77 -17.04 7.37
N CYS A 345 -0.53 -16.71 7.04
CA CYS A 345 0.66 -17.25 7.68
C CYS A 345 0.82 -16.72 9.10
N GLU A 346 1.62 -17.43 9.88
CA GLU A 346 2.15 -16.88 11.12
C GLU A 346 3.11 -15.74 10.77
N SER A 347 2.83 -14.54 11.29
CA SER A 347 3.50 -13.31 10.90
C SER A 347 4.09 -12.60 12.12
N TRP A 348 5.38 -12.30 12.05
CA TRP A 348 6.16 -11.64 13.08
C TRP A 348 6.68 -10.29 12.60
N GLY A 349 6.71 -9.32 13.49
CA GLY A 349 7.39 -8.04 13.28
C GLY A 349 8.16 -7.64 14.53
N ILE A 350 9.29 -6.98 14.32
CA ILE A 350 10.05 -6.35 15.40
C ILE A 350 10.43 -4.92 15.03
N GLU A 351 10.21 -4.01 15.96
CA GLU A 351 10.52 -2.59 15.84
C GLU A 351 11.15 -2.09 17.14
N MET A 352 12.14 -1.21 17.03
CA MET A 352 12.88 -0.67 18.17
C MET A 352 12.33 0.70 18.61
N MET A 353 11.76 1.46 17.68
CA MET A 353 11.32 2.83 17.91
C MET A 353 10.02 2.87 18.72
N PRO A 354 9.98 3.57 19.88
CA PRO A 354 8.80 3.57 20.75
C PRO A 354 7.51 4.07 20.08
N ASN A 355 7.56 5.17 19.32
CA ASN A 355 6.36 5.74 18.70
C ASN A 355 5.71 4.78 17.68
N PRO A 356 6.46 4.20 16.70
CA PRO A 356 5.93 3.11 15.87
C PRO A 356 5.42 1.92 16.67
N CYS A 357 6.13 1.46 17.71
CA CYS A 357 5.69 0.35 18.55
C CYS A 357 4.32 0.60 19.21
N ASP A 358 4.12 1.80 19.76
CA ASP A 358 2.85 2.17 20.39
C ASP A 358 1.68 2.12 19.38
N LEU A 359 1.93 2.52 18.13
CA LEU A 359 0.92 2.48 17.06
C LEU A 359 0.71 1.04 16.53
N ALA A 360 1.78 0.25 16.45
CA ALA A 360 1.72 -1.18 16.16
C ALA A 360 0.86 -1.94 17.18
N ASP A 361 1.03 -1.65 18.48
CA ASP A 361 0.22 -2.25 19.55
C ASP A 361 -1.27 -1.91 19.40
N LEU A 362 -1.60 -0.68 18.99
CA LEU A 362 -2.98 -0.28 18.69
C LEU A 362 -3.55 -1.03 17.48
N GLN A 363 -2.78 -1.15 16.38
CA GLN A 363 -3.20 -1.91 15.21
C GLN A 363 -3.38 -3.39 15.54
N ALA A 364 -2.45 -4.01 16.27
CA ALA A 364 -2.53 -5.41 16.67
C ALA A 364 -3.72 -5.70 17.59
N LYS A 365 -4.14 -4.72 18.42
CA LYS A 365 -5.35 -4.84 19.23
C LYS A 365 -6.63 -4.79 18.37
N GLU A 366 -6.70 -3.85 17.43
CA GLU A 366 -7.88 -3.67 16.55
C GLU A 366 -8.02 -4.81 15.52
N PHE A 367 -6.91 -5.33 15.01
CA PHE A 367 -6.87 -6.25 13.87
C PHE A 367 -7.75 -7.50 14.03
N PRO A 368 -7.65 -8.31 15.10
CA PRO A 368 -8.47 -9.52 15.24
C PRO A 368 -9.97 -9.21 15.32
N ALA A 369 -10.33 -8.12 16.00
CA ALA A 369 -11.72 -7.71 16.17
C ALA A 369 -12.31 -7.21 14.83
N ARG A 370 -11.56 -6.38 14.10
CA ARG A 370 -11.93 -5.90 12.77
C ARG A 370 -12.07 -7.05 11.77
N SER A 371 -11.10 -7.96 11.71
CA SER A 371 -11.18 -9.14 10.82
C SER A 371 -12.38 -10.03 11.16
N ARG A 372 -12.74 -10.15 12.45
CA ARG A 372 -13.95 -10.88 12.87
C ARG A 372 -15.24 -10.20 12.39
N LEU A 373 -15.33 -8.87 12.36
CA LEU A 373 -16.49 -8.20 11.76
C LEU A 373 -16.69 -8.61 10.30
N TRP A 374 -15.60 -8.66 9.55
CA TRP A 374 -15.58 -9.14 8.16
C TRP A 374 -15.77 -10.67 8.02
N GLY A 375 -15.97 -11.41 9.12
CA GLY A 375 -16.17 -12.86 9.06
C GLY A 375 -14.89 -13.65 8.74
N LEU A 376 -13.73 -13.02 8.76
CA LEU A 376 -12.47 -13.59 8.27
C LEU A 376 -11.62 -14.20 9.38
N SER A 377 -11.15 -15.42 9.15
CA SER A 377 -10.07 -16.06 9.90
C SER A 377 -8.73 -15.51 9.41
N VAL A 378 -7.82 -15.19 10.33
CA VAL A 378 -6.52 -14.56 10.03
C VAL A 378 -5.36 -15.34 10.61
N GLY A 379 -4.18 -15.16 10.01
CA GLY A 379 -2.92 -15.68 10.54
C GLY A 379 -2.58 -15.11 11.91
N LYS A 380 -1.71 -15.79 12.65
CA LYS A 380 -1.23 -15.30 13.95
C LYS A 380 -0.33 -14.10 13.74
N VAL A 381 -0.53 -13.04 14.52
CA VAL A 381 0.26 -11.81 14.47
C VAL A 381 1.05 -11.67 15.77
N HIS A 382 2.34 -11.39 15.65
CA HIS A 382 3.24 -11.14 16.76
C HIS A 382 4.08 -9.89 16.48
N LEU A 383 3.75 -8.77 17.12
CA LEU A 383 4.55 -7.54 17.05
C LEU A 383 5.37 -7.41 18.33
N ARG A 384 6.68 -7.18 18.17
CA ARG A 384 7.62 -7.07 19.28
C ARG A 384 8.31 -5.72 19.29
N ARG A 385 8.58 -5.26 20.51
CA ARG A 385 9.37 -4.06 20.79
C ARG A 385 10.78 -4.50 21.11
N GLY A 386 11.77 -4.09 20.32
CA GLY A 386 13.16 -4.44 20.59
C GLY A 386 14.07 -4.24 19.38
N ASP A 387 15.36 -4.48 19.62
CA ASP A 387 16.38 -4.51 18.58
C ASP A 387 16.47 -5.93 18.01
N PHE A 388 16.24 -6.06 16.71
CA PHE A 388 16.28 -7.34 16.02
C PHE A 388 17.65 -8.00 16.00
N THR A 389 18.73 -7.25 16.24
CA THR A 389 20.10 -7.80 16.29
C THR A 389 20.40 -8.49 17.62
N THR A 390 19.59 -8.23 18.67
CA THR A 390 19.85 -8.76 20.03
C THR A 390 18.66 -9.51 20.65
N ASP A 391 17.44 -9.38 20.11
CA ASP A 391 16.27 -10.10 20.63
C ASP A 391 16.37 -11.62 20.37
N ARG A 392 16.45 -12.38 21.47
CA ARG A 392 16.61 -13.84 21.45
C ARG A 392 15.40 -14.58 20.87
N ASP A 393 14.20 -14.05 21.03
CA ASP A 393 13.00 -14.69 20.50
C ASP A 393 12.93 -14.49 18.98
N ILE A 394 13.31 -13.30 18.49
CA ILE A 394 13.47 -13.06 17.06
C ILE A 394 14.56 -13.95 16.46
N GLY A 395 15.69 -14.15 17.14
CA GLY A 395 16.70 -15.12 16.72
C GLY A 395 16.14 -16.54 16.51
N LYS A 396 15.25 -17.00 17.41
CA LYS A 396 14.57 -18.31 17.25
C LYS A 396 13.56 -18.32 16.10
N VAL A 397 12.84 -17.21 15.90
CA VAL A 397 11.91 -17.09 14.76
C VAL A 397 12.68 -17.11 13.44
N LEU A 398 13.82 -16.41 13.38
CA LEU A 398 14.69 -16.34 12.20
C LEU A 398 15.11 -17.74 11.72
N GLN A 399 15.47 -18.65 12.64
CA GLN A 399 15.86 -20.03 12.31
C GLN A 399 14.78 -20.86 11.62
N ARG A 400 13.49 -20.54 11.83
CA ARG A 400 12.36 -21.26 11.23
C ARG A 400 11.62 -20.47 10.16
N ALA A 401 11.94 -19.18 9.98
CA ALA A 401 11.29 -18.29 9.02
C ALA A 401 11.39 -18.85 7.60
N ASP A 402 10.34 -18.64 6.81
CA ASP A 402 10.31 -18.98 5.39
C ASP A 402 10.56 -17.76 4.51
N VAL A 403 10.05 -16.61 4.96
CA VAL A 403 10.25 -15.32 4.31
C VAL A 403 10.61 -14.28 5.36
N VAL A 404 11.72 -13.59 5.15
CA VAL A 404 12.18 -12.47 5.97
C VAL A 404 12.15 -11.20 5.12
N LEU A 405 11.45 -10.17 5.57
CA LEU A 405 11.48 -8.85 4.97
C LEU A 405 12.42 -7.94 5.76
N VAL A 406 13.19 -7.13 5.05
CA VAL A 406 13.92 -6.00 5.61
C VAL A 406 13.88 -4.81 4.67
N ASN A 407 13.22 -3.72 5.09
CA ASN A 407 13.24 -2.46 4.36
C ASN A 407 14.56 -1.71 4.63
N ASN A 408 15.66 -2.17 4.04
CA ASN A 408 17.01 -1.62 4.25
C ASN A 408 17.35 -0.39 3.38
N GLN A 409 16.35 0.34 2.87
CA GLN A 409 16.56 1.50 1.99
C GLN A 409 17.42 2.58 2.66
N ALA A 410 17.18 2.87 3.94
CA ALA A 410 17.90 3.89 4.70
C ALA A 410 19.00 3.32 5.60
N PHE A 411 19.15 1.99 5.68
CA PHE A 411 20.08 1.37 6.62
C PHE A 411 21.55 1.60 6.25
N THR A 412 22.39 1.75 7.28
CA THR A 412 23.84 1.89 7.24
C THR A 412 24.51 0.61 6.73
N PRO A 413 25.71 0.71 6.15
CA PRO A 413 26.50 -0.45 5.75
C PRO A 413 26.78 -1.42 6.92
N GLU A 414 27.03 -0.90 8.12
CA GLU A 414 27.35 -1.67 9.32
C GLU A 414 26.15 -2.53 9.77
N LEU A 415 24.96 -1.95 9.74
CA LEU A 415 23.72 -2.69 10.04
C LEU A 415 23.43 -3.75 8.98
N ASN A 416 23.69 -3.46 7.70
CA ASN A 416 23.55 -4.45 6.62
C ASN A 416 24.56 -5.61 6.75
N ALA A 417 25.79 -5.35 7.20
CA ALA A 417 26.75 -6.40 7.49
C ALA A 417 26.27 -7.31 8.63
N THR A 418 25.74 -6.71 9.70
CA THR A 418 25.15 -7.46 10.83
C THR A 418 23.96 -8.32 10.38
N LEU A 419 23.07 -7.77 9.55
CA LEU A 419 21.96 -8.53 8.96
C LEU A 419 22.44 -9.69 8.09
N ALA A 420 23.48 -9.49 7.28
CA ALA A 420 24.07 -10.56 6.49
C ALA A 420 24.56 -11.70 7.41
N ASP A 421 25.27 -11.38 8.50
CA ASP A 421 25.71 -12.37 9.47
C ASP A 421 24.53 -13.10 10.13
N MET A 422 23.46 -12.39 10.49
CA MET A 422 22.23 -13.00 11.02
C MET A 422 21.59 -13.99 10.02
N PHE A 423 21.69 -13.72 8.71
CA PHE A 423 21.15 -14.63 7.69
C PHE A 423 21.91 -15.95 7.54
N LEU A 424 23.04 -16.10 8.24
CA LEU A 424 23.70 -17.40 8.38
C LEU A 424 22.82 -18.43 9.10
N ASP A 425 21.98 -17.97 10.04
CA ASP A 425 21.10 -18.82 10.87
C ASP A 425 19.80 -19.23 10.15
N LEU A 426 19.53 -18.71 8.95
CA LEU A 426 18.34 -19.08 8.17
C LEU A 426 18.40 -20.53 7.70
N LYS A 427 17.24 -21.20 7.72
CA LYS A 427 17.07 -22.51 7.08
C LYS A 427 17.26 -22.44 5.56
N GLU A 428 17.75 -23.52 4.98
CA GLU A 428 17.85 -23.66 3.52
C GLU A 428 16.47 -23.46 2.87
N GLY A 429 16.45 -22.71 1.77
CA GLY A 429 15.23 -22.33 1.05
C GLY A 429 14.50 -21.10 1.60
N CYS A 430 14.86 -20.57 2.77
CA CYS A 430 14.33 -19.30 3.26
C CYS A 430 14.64 -18.16 2.29
N LYS A 431 13.70 -17.24 2.11
CA LYS A 431 13.83 -16.09 1.20
C LYS A 431 13.92 -14.79 1.99
N VAL A 432 14.98 -14.03 1.76
CA VAL A 432 15.17 -12.68 2.29
C VAL A 432 14.78 -11.66 1.23
N VAL A 433 13.87 -10.76 1.58
CA VAL A 433 13.37 -9.69 0.73
C VAL A 433 13.95 -8.36 1.20
N SER A 434 14.54 -7.60 0.28
CA SER A 434 15.21 -6.34 0.63
C SER A 434 15.17 -5.29 -0.49
N LEU A 435 15.39 -4.02 -0.16
CA LEU A 435 15.47 -2.92 -1.15
C LEU A 435 16.90 -2.61 -1.59
N LYS A 436 17.90 -3.01 -0.81
CA LYS A 436 19.30 -3.09 -1.22
C LYS A 436 19.78 -4.55 -1.22
N PRO A 437 20.64 -4.93 -2.18
CA PRO A 437 21.08 -6.30 -2.34
C PRO A 437 22.06 -6.73 -1.22
N PHE A 438 21.97 -7.99 -0.79
CA PHE A 438 22.96 -8.62 0.09
C PHE A 438 24.03 -9.39 -0.68
N VAL A 439 23.76 -9.74 -1.94
CA VAL A 439 24.76 -10.28 -2.87
C VAL A 439 25.20 -9.16 -3.83
N PRO A 440 26.49 -8.76 -3.81
CA PRO A 440 27.00 -7.73 -4.72
C PRO A 440 26.81 -8.09 -6.20
N ALA A 441 26.58 -7.09 -7.04
CA ALA A 441 26.44 -7.30 -8.48
C ALA A 441 27.71 -7.93 -9.08
N GLY A 442 27.55 -9.02 -9.83
CA GLY A 442 28.66 -9.76 -10.43
C GLY A 442 29.50 -10.59 -9.46
N HIS A 443 29.05 -10.78 -8.21
CA HIS A 443 29.73 -11.64 -7.24
C HIS A 443 29.91 -13.05 -7.78
N LYS A 444 31.14 -13.57 -7.70
CA LYS A 444 31.49 -14.94 -8.07
C LYS A 444 32.28 -15.59 -6.95
N ILE A 445 32.00 -16.87 -6.68
CA ILE A 445 32.71 -17.66 -5.69
C ILE A 445 34.14 -17.91 -6.20
N GLN A 446 35.13 -17.58 -5.37
CA GLN A 446 36.55 -17.70 -5.62
C GLN A 446 37.24 -18.19 -4.34
N ALA A 447 38.41 -18.83 -4.45
CA ALA A 447 39.13 -19.35 -3.28
C ALA A 447 39.39 -18.28 -2.18
N ARG A 448 39.60 -17.01 -2.58
CA ARG A 448 39.82 -15.89 -1.64
C ARG A 448 38.59 -15.42 -0.88
N ASN A 449 37.38 -15.70 -1.37
CA ASN A 449 36.13 -15.19 -0.80
C ASN A 449 35.19 -16.29 -0.33
N VAL A 450 35.69 -17.52 -0.14
CA VAL A 450 34.90 -18.71 0.27
C VAL A 450 34.10 -18.46 1.55
N GLY A 451 34.67 -17.74 2.51
CA GLY A 451 34.00 -17.41 3.78
C GLY A 451 32.95 -16.30 3.71
N SER A 452 32.67 -15.72 2.53
CA SER A 452 31.68 -14.66 2.40
C SER A 452 30.25 -15.20 2.54
N VAL A 453 29.43 -14.53 3.35
CA VAL A 453 27.98 -14.80 3.50
C VAL A 453 27.26 -14.76 2.15
N ALA A 454 27.71 -13.92 1.21
CA ALA A 454 27.11 -13.83 -0.12
C ALA A 454 27.15 -15.17 -0.90
N ASN A 455 28.03 -16.11 -0.53
CA ASN A 455 28.12 -17.41 -1.20
C ASN A 455 27.00 -18.39 -0.81
N VAL A 456 26.26 -18.13 0.27
CA VAL A 456 25.10 -18.96 0.68
C VAL A 456 23.77 -18.34 0.29
N LEU A 457 23.79 -17.29 -0.53
CA LEU A 457 22.61 -16.58 -1.00
C LEU A 457 22.57 -16.58 -2.54
N VAL A 458 21.45 -17.01 -3.10
CA VAL A 458 21.16 -16.88 -4.53
C VAL A 458 20.11 -15.78 -4.70
N GLN A 459 20.49 -14.70 -5.36
CA GLN A 459 19.69 -13.47 -5.38
C GLN A 459 19.11 -13.15 -6.74
N GLU A 460 17.82 -12.81 -6.74
CA GLU A 460 17.06 -12.31 -7.88
C GLU A 460 16.76 -10.82 -7.68
N LYS A 461 16.71 -10.07 -8.80
CA LYS A 461 16.38 -8.64 -8.83
C LYS A 461 15.00 -8.44 -9.46
N PHE A 462 14.21 -7.56 -8.86
CA PHE A 462 12.91 -7.12 -9.32
C PHE A 462 12.81 -5.60 -9.28
N GLU A 463 11.77 -5.06 -9.90
CA GLU A 463 11.49 -3.63 -9.98
C GLU A 463 10.13 -3.33 -9.34
N TYR A 464 9.99 -2.16 -8.73
CA TYR A 464 8.73 -1.58 -8.29
C TYR A 464 8.53 -0.21 -8.92
N PHE A 465 7.28 0.25 -8.95
CA PHE A 465 6.87 1.49 -9.60
C PHE A 465 6.16 2.43 -8.62
N SER A 466 5.67 3.56 -9.12
CA SER A 466 4.82 4.49 -8.37
C SER A 466 3.74 3.77 -7.55
N HIS A 467 3.41 4.33 -6.38
CA HIS A 467 2.43 3.79 -5.43
C HIS A 467 2.83 2.47 -4.73
N CYS A 468 4.11 2.10 -4.77
CA CYS A 468 4.64 0.96 -4.02
C CYS A 468 5.29 1.32 -2.68
N VAL A 469 5.72 2.57 -2.49
CA VAL A 469 6.47 3.03 -1.32
C VAL A 469 6.10 4.45 -0.90
N SER A 470 6.26 4.79 0.38
CA SER A 470 5.79 6.07 0.94
C SER A 470 6.64 7.30 0.60
N TRP A 471 7.91 7.13 0.22
CA TRP A 471 8.81 8.24 -0.10
C TRP A 471 8.72 8.72 -1.56
N GLY A 472 7.65 8.35 -2.27
CA GLY A 472 7.31 8.93 -3.57
C GLY A 472 8.25 8.58 -4.72
N ALA A 473 9.03 7.50 -4.61
CA ALA A 473 9.86 7.02 -5.71
C ALA A 473 8.99 6.56 -6.89
N SER A 474 9.26 7.08 -8.09
CA SER A 474 8.55 6.69 -9.32
C SER A 474 8.94 5.29 -9.82
N HIS A 475 10.17 4.87 -9.50
CA HIS A 475 10.68 3.53 -9.75
C HIS A 475 11.74 3.18 -8.70
N GLY A 476 11.98 1.89 -8.50
CA GLY A 476 13.10 1.40 -7.71
C GLY A 476 13.26 -0.10 -7.82
N ASP A 477 14.35 -0.60 -7.23
CA ASP A 477 14.70 -2.02 -7.26
C ASP A 477 14.39 -2.68 -5.92
N TRP A 478 14.08 -3.97 -5.96
CA TRP A 478 14.03 -4.82 -4.77
C TRP A 478 14.55 -6.21 -5.12
N TYR A 479 14.89 -6.98 -4.10
CA TYR A 479 15.66 -8.21 -4.25
C TYR A 479 15.05 -9.33 -3.43
N VAL A 480 15.19 -10.56 -3.94
CA VAL A 480 14.89 -11.78 -3.21
C VAL A 480 16.15 -12.64 -3.18
N ALA A 481 16.76 -12.77 -2.00
CA ALA A 481 17.90 -13.65 -1.76
C ALA A 481 17.42 -14.96 -1.12
N THR A 482 17.55 -16.08 -1.83
CA THR A 482 17.23 -17.41 -1.31
C THR A 482 18.45 -18.02 -0.64
N LYS A 483 18.31 -18.50 0.59
CA LYS A 483 19.32 -19.29 1.30
C LYS A 483 19.55 -20.61 0.56
N ASP A 484 20.72 -20.76 -0.05
CA ASP A 484 21.10 -21.95 -0.80
C ASP A 484 22.62 -22.18 -0.70
N SER A 485 23.03 -23.15 0.10
CA SER A 485 24.46 -23.49 0.23
C SER A 485 24.98 -24.44 -0.86
N ARG A 486 24.14 -24.92 -1.80
CA ARG A 486 24.56 -25.88 -2.83
C ARG A 486 25.66 -25.33 -3.74
N PRO A 487 25.62 -24.07 -4.24
CA PRO A 487 26.67 -23.52 -5.07
C PRO A 487 28.03 -23.49 -4.36
N LEU A 488 28.06 -23.06 -3.08
CA LEU A 488 29.25 -23.05 -2.26
C LEU A 488 29.82 -24.46 -2.03
N LYS A 489 28.96 -25.42 -1.65
CA LYS A 489 29.35 -26.83 -1.45
C LYS A 489 29.92 -27.44 -2.72
N ALA A 490 29.33 -27.17 -3.88
CA ALA A 490 29.84 -27.62 -5.17
C ALA A 490 31.22 -27.03 -5.49
N PHE A 491 31.41 -25.73 -5.26
CA PHE A 491 32.68 -25.06 -5.45
C PHE A 491 33.79 -25.61 -4.53
N MET A 492 33.51 -25.80 -3.25
CA MET A 492 34.47 -26.36 -2.29
C MET A 492 34.87 -27.78 -2.67
N LYS A 493 33.90 -28.62 -3.07
CA LYS A 493 34.15 -29.99 -3.55
C LYS A 493 35.03 -30.02 -4.80
N GLN A 494 34.76 -29.15 -5.77
CA GLN A 494 35.52 -29.08 -7.02
C GLN A 494 36.97 -28.63 -6.79
N ASN A 495 37.19 -27.68 -5.87
CA ASN A 495 38.51 -27.12 -5.59
C ASN A 495 39.24 -27.80 -4.42
N ARG A 496 38.68 -28.88 -3.85
CA ARG A 496 39.23 -29.62 -2.70
C ARG A 496 39.54 -28.72 -1.49
N ILE A 497 38.74 -27.66 -1.32
CA ILE A 497 38.81 -26.76 -0.18
C ILE A 497 38.05 -27.42 0.97
N ARG A 498 38.73 -27.64 2.10
CA ARG A 498 38.14 -28.27 3.29
C ARG A 498 37.22 -27.33 4.04
#